data_AF-A0A6F9BAS5-F1
#
_entry.id   AF-A0A6F9BAS5-F1
#
_cell.length_a   1.000
_cell.length_b   1.000
_cell.length_c   1.000
_cell.angle_alpha   90.00
_cell.angle_beta   90.00
_cell.angle_gamma   90.00
#
_symmetry.space_group_name_H-M   'P 1'
#
loop_
_entity.id
_entity.type
_entity.pdbx_description
1 polymer ?
#
loop_
_entity_poly.entity_id
_entity_poly.type
_entity_poly.pdbx_seq_one_letter_code
_entity_poly.pdbx_strand_id
1 'polypeptide(L)'
;MVAIIHRKFSSIQTQLKQSTCEAVMILRSRFLDARRKRRNFSKQATEVLNEYFYSHLSNPYPSEEAKEELAKQCSITVSQVCNWFGNKRIRYKKNIGKFQEEANIYAMKTAIVATQNEDSPHTPNSTGSGGFSLTGPDLFLGVPPMNGEQPVYMGAQTNGNWQGQNTPPSATSPGNDHSGDSD
;
A
#
# COMPACT_ATOMS: atom_id res chain seq x y z
N MET A 1 39.09 -17.86 -55.60
CA MET A 1 38.96 -16.55 -54.90
C MET A 1 37.57 -16.37 -54.29
N VAL A 2 36.49 -16.50 -55.07
CA VAL A 2 35.08 -16.33 -54.62
C VAL A 2 34.68 -17.21 -53.44
N ALA A 3 35.02 -18.50 -53.45
CA ALA A 3 34.71 -19.41 -52.34
C ALA A 3 35.37 -19.01 -51.00
N ILE A 4 36.53 -18.35 -51.05
CA ILE A 4 37.24 -17.85 -49.85
C ILE A 4 36.49 -16.65 -49.28
N ILE A 5 35.98 -15.77 -50.15
CA ILE A 5 35.18 -14.60 -49.76
C ILE A 5 33.90 -15.06 -49.08
N HIS A 6 33.17 -16.02 -49.66
CA HIS A 6 31.96 -16.57 -49.03
C HIS A 6 32.23 -17.18 -47.66
N ARG A 7 33.32 -17.96 -47.50
CA ARG A 7 33.69 -18.52 -46.19
C ARG A 7 33.98 -17.44 -45.15
N LYS A 8 34.73 -16.40 -45.53
CA LYS A 8 35.02 -15.27 -44.63
C LYS A 8 33.76 -14.48 -44.28
N PHE A 9 32.90 -14.23 -45.26
CA PHE A 9 31.62 -13.55 -45.05
C PHE A 9 30.71 -14.32 -44.08
N SER A 10 30.55 -15.63 -44.29
CA SER A 10 29.77 -16.49 -43.39
C SER A 10 30.37 -16.54 -41.98
N SER A 11 31.71 -16.55 -41.86
CA SER A 11 32.39 -16.51 -40.56
C SER A 11 32.10 -15.20 -39.82
N ILE A 12 32.23 -14.05 -40.50
CA ILE A 12 31.93 -12.73 -39.94
C ILE A 12 30.45 -12.65 -39.53
N GLN A 13 29.54 -13.12 -40.37
CA GLN A 13 28.11 -13.14 -40.07
C GLN A 13 27.81 -13.96 -38.81
N THR A 14 28.43 -15.13 -38.66
CA THR A 14 28.28 -15.97 -37.47
C THR A 14 28.86 -15.30 -36.23
N GLN A 15 30.04 -14.68 -36.33
CA GLN A 15 30.66 -13.96 -35.22
C GLN A 15 29.80 -12.78 -34.75
N LEU A 16 29.24 -12.00 -35.68
CA LEU A 16 28.35 -10.89 -35.35
C LEU A 16 27.08 -11.37 -34.65
N LYS A 17 26.47 -12.46 -35.14
CA LYS A 17 25.29 -13.07 -34.50
C LYS A 17 25.62 -13.57 -33.09
N GLN A 18 26.75 -14.25 -32.93
CA GLN A 18 27.19 -14.78 -31.64
C GLN A 18 27.45 -13.65 -30.64
N SER A 19 28.21 -12.64 -31.03
CA SER A 19 28.52 -11.47 -30.19
C SER A 19 27.25 -10.71 -29.78
N THR A 20 26.30 -10.56 -30.70
CA THR A 20 25.00 -9.93 -30.39
C THR A 20 24.20 -10.77 -29.39
N CYS A 21 24.11 -12.08 -29.61
CA CYS A 21 23.41 -13.00 -28.71
C CYS A 21 24.02 -12.98 -27.30
N GLU A 22 25.34 -13.03 -27.20
CA GLU A 22 26.06 -12.93 -25.93
C GLU A 22 25.78 -11.61 -25.22
N ALA A 23 25.84 -10.48 -25.94
CA ALA A 23 25.52 -9.17 -25.36
C ALA A 23 24.08 -9.11 -24.82
N VAL A 24 23.12 -9.68 -25.56
CA VAL A 24 21.71 -9.77 -25.13
C VAL A 24 21.58 -10.65 -23.88
N MET A 25 22.25 -11.80 -23.84
CA MET A 25 22.21 -12.70 -22.69
C MET A 25 22.85 -12.08 -21.44
N ILE A 26 23.97 -11.37 -21.60
CA ILE A 26 24.61 -10.60 -20.52
C ILE A 26 23.65 -9.54 -20.00
N LEU A 27 23.03 -8.74 -20.89
CA LEU A 27 22.08 -7.71 -20.49
C LEU A 27 20.88 -8.31 -19.75
N ARG A 28 20.33 -9.41 -20.26
CA ARG A 28 19.23 -10.14 -19.63
C ARG A 28 19.61 -10.63 -18.23
N SER A 29 20.80 -11.21 -18.06
CA SER A 29 21.29 -11.66 -16.74
C SER A 29 21.40 -10.49 -15.79
N ARG A 30 22.08 -9.40 -16.18
CA ARG A 30 22.28 -8.20 -15.34
C ARG A 30 20.95 -7.60 -14.90
N PHE A 31 19.96 -7.54 -15.80
CA PHE A 31 18.61 -7.07 -15.49
C PHE A 31 17.90 -7.98 -14.47
N LEU A 32 17.93 -9.30 -14.68
CA LEU A 32 17.31 -10.26 -13.79
C LEU A 32 18.00 -10.31 -12.42
N ASP A 33 19.32 -10.16 -12.37
CA ASP A 33 20.11 -10.10 -11.14
C ASP A 33 19.76 -8.85 -10.32
N ALA A 34 19.67 -7.69 -11.00
CA ALA A 34 19.21 -6.46 -10.37
C ALA A 34 17.78 -6.59 -9.82
N ARG A 35 16.89 -7.27 -10.56
CA ARG A 35 15.52 -7.54 -10.10
C ARG A 35 15.49 -8.48 -8.89
N ARG A 36 16.29 -9.56 -8.90
CA ARG A 36 16.41 -10.50 -7.77
C ARG A 36 17.02 -9.86 -6.53
N LYS A 37 17.91 -8.87 -6.68
CA LYS A 37 18.50 -8.11 -5.57
C LYS A 37 17.47 -7.26 -4.80
N ARG A 38 16.27 -7.03 -5.36
CA ARG A 38 15.17 -6.33 -4.65
C ARG A 38 14.63 -7.22 -3.53
N ARG A 39 15.24 -7.13 -2.35
CA ARG A 39 14.75 -7.77 -1.13
C ARG A 39 13.59 -6.98 -0.55
N ASN A 40 12.58 -7.70 -0.07
CA ASN A 40 11.58 -7.12 0.81
C ASN A 40 12.24 -6.70 2.12
N PHE A 41 11.68 -5.69 2.79
CA PHE A 41 12.08 -5.34 4.15
C PHE A 41 11.76 -6.50 5.10
N SER A 42 12.47 -6.57 6.22
CA SER A 42 12.14 -7.53 7.27
C SER A 42 10.71 -7.28 7.78
N LYS A 43 10.10 -8.31 8.35
CA LYS A 43 8.77 -8.18 8.96
C LYS A 43 8.77 -7.10 10.04
N GLN A 44 9.78 -7.13 10.92
CA GLN A 44 9.98 -6.14 11.98
C GLN A 44 10.11 -4.71 11.43
N ALA A 45 10.95 -4.48 10.41
CA ALA A 45 11.07 -3.16 9.78
C ALA A 45 9.74 -2.69 9.20
N THR A 46 8.99 -3.59 8.57
CA THR A 46 7.68 -3.27 8.01
C THR A 46 6.65 -2.94 9.11
N GLU A 47 6.70 -3.63 10.24
CA GLU A 47 5.85 -3.37 11.41
C GLU A 47 6.11 -1.97 11.99
N VAL A 48 7.38 -1.61 12.24
CA VAL A 48 7.77 -0.28 12.74
C VAL A 48 7.29 0.83 11.80
N LEU A 49 7.51 0.67 10.49
CA LEU A 49 7.05 1.67 9.50
C LEU A 49 5.53 1.79 9.44
N ASN A 50 4.80 0.67 9.56
CA ASN A 50 3.35 0.69 9.60
C ASN A 50 2.82 1.32 10.88
N GLU A 51 3.39 1.01 12.05
CA GLU A 51 3.00 1.58 13.33
C GLU A 51 3.10 3.11 13.30
N TYR A 52 4.22 3.64 12.81
CA TYR A 52 4.36 5.09 12.61
C TYR A 52 3.32 5.65 11.64
N PHE A 53 3.12 4.99 10.49
CA PHE A 53 2.15 5.45 9.49
C PHE A 53 0.73 5.50 10.03
N TYR A 54 0.30 4.48 10.78
CA TYR A 54 -1.08 4.38 11.29
C TYR A 54 -1.31 5.28 12.51
N SER A 55 -0.30 5.52 13.34
CA SER A 55 -0.36 6.52 14.42
C SER A 55 -0.43 7.96 13.89
N HIS A 56 0.06 8.21 12.67
CA HIS A 56 0.09 9.53 12.04
C HIS A 56 -0.79 9.63 10.77
N LEU A 57 -1.94 8.94 10.74
CA LEU A 57 -2.80 8.92 9.54
C LEU A 57 -3.29 10.29 9.07
N SER A 58 -3.45 11.26 9.98
CA SER A 58 -3.84 12.63 9.65
C SER A 58 -2.77 13.35 8.84
N ASN A 59 -1.49 13.10 9.14
CA ASN A 59 -0.34 13.69 8.47
C ASN A 59 0.84 12.70 8.36
N PRO A 60 0.79 11.73 7.42
CA PRO A 60 1.79 10.66 7.31
C PRO A 60 3.05 11.11 6.55
N TYR A 61 3.66 12.20 7.03
CA TYR A 61 4.86 12.83 6.52
C TYR A 61 5.87 12.97 7.66
N PRO A 62 6.73 11.96 7.90
CA PRO A 62 7.74 12.05 8.96
C PRO A 62 8.70 13.22 8.69
N SER A 63 9.09 13.90 9.77
CA SER A 63 10.18 14.90 9.76
C SER A 63 11.51 14.25 9.36
N GLU A 64 12.53 15.06 9.09
CA GLU A 64 13.85 14.52 8.73
C GLU A 64 14.45 13.66 9.84
N GLU A 65 14.39 14.16 11.08
CA GLU A 65 14.80 13.43 12.29
C GLU A 65 14.04 12.10 12.45
N ALA A 66 12.72 12.10 12.29
CA ALA A 66 11.92 10.87 12.39
C ALA A 66 12.30 9.85 11.31
N LYS A 67 12.69 10.29 10.10
CA LYS A 67 13.16 9.36 9.08
C LYS A 67 14.51 8.75 9.44
N GLU A 68 15.42 9.52 10.05
CA GLU A 68 16.71 9.02 10.52
C GLU A 68 16.53 7.96 11.62
N GLU A 69 15.64 8.20 12.58
CA GLU A 69 15.29 7.25 13.61
C GLU A 69 14.69 5.96 13.04
N LEU A 70 13.69 6.09 12.15
CA LEU A 70 13.07 4.94 11.49
C LEU A 70 14.08 4.15 10.65
N ALA A 71 14.99 4.82 9.96
CA ALA A 71 16.07 4.19 9.19
C ALA A 71 16.98 3.36 10.10
N LYS A 72 17.38 3.92 11.25
CA LYS A 72 18.20 3.24 12.26
C LYS A 72 17.47 2.02 12.85
N GLN A 73 16.22 2.19 13.28
CA GLN A 73 15.41 1.11 13.87
C GLN A 73 15.16 -0.03 12.87
N CYS A 74 14.89 0.30 11.61
CA CYS A 74 14.60 -0.67 10.57
C CYS A 74 15.86 -1.26 9.89
N SER A 75 17.05 -0.74 10.21
CA SER A 75 18.31 -1.08 9.52
C SER A 75 18.22 -0.92 7.99
N ILE A 76 17.62 0.18 7.54
CA ILE A 76 17.49 0.56 6.12
C ILE A 76 17.96 2.00 5.92
N THR A 77 18.10 2.45 4.67
CA THR A 77 18.53 3.82 4.39
C THR A 77 17.37 4.82 4.50
N VAL A 78 17.68 6.09 4.80
CA VAL A 78 16.69 7.17 4.82
C VAL A 78 15.94 7.28 3.49
N SER A 79 16.64 7.09 2.36
CA SER A 79 16.01 7.05 1.04
C SER A 79 14.99 5.91 0.90
N GLN A 80 15.27 4.74 1.48
CA GLN A 80 14.32 3.62 1.50
C GLN A 80 13.08 3.94 2.35
N VAL A 81 13.25 4.63 3.49
CA VAL A 81 12.13 5.15 4.31
C VAL A 81 11.29 6.14 3.51
N CYS A 82 11.90 7.16 2.89
CA CYS A 82 11.22 8.13 2.04
C CYS A 82 10.38 7.46 0.94
N ASN A 83 10.99 6.51 0.22
CA ASN A 83 10.32 5.77 -0.84
C ASN A 83 9.18 4.90 -0.30
N TRP A 84 9.35 4.29 0.87
CA TRP A 84 8.32 3.48 1.49
C TRP A 84 7.10 4.33 1.86
N PHE A 85 7.28 5.47 2.54
CA PHE A 85 6.18 6.36 2.91
C PHE A 85 5.47 6.95 1.70
N GLY A 86 6.21 7.34 0.65
CA GLY A 86 5.63 7.78 -0.61
C GLY A 86 4.72 6.71 -1.24
N ASN A 87 5.21 5.47 -1.32
CA ASN A 87 4.43 4.35 -1.85
C ASN A 87 3.23 3.99 -0.96
N LYS A 88 3.40 3.99 0.36
CA LYS A 88 2.35 3.64 1.34
C LYS A 88 1.18 4.64 1.24
N ARG A 89 1.44 5.95 1.20
CA ARG A 89 0.39 6.98 1.00
C ARG A 89 -0.40 6.78 -0.29
N ILE A 90 0.28 6.48 -1.40
CA ILE A 90 -0.40 6.24 -2.69
C ILE A 90 -1.31 5.01 -2.61
N ARG A 91 -0.83 3.90 -2.01
CA ARG A 91 -1.63 2.68 -1.84
C ARG A 91 -2.84 2.90 -0.93
N TYR A 92 -2.63 3.62 0.18
CA TYR A 92 -3.68 3.96 1.14
C TYR A 92 -4.80 4.75 0.47
N LYS A 93 -4.45 5.84 -0.24
CA LYS A 93 -5.42 6.69 -0.95
C LYS A 93 -6.21 5.91 -2.02
N LYS A 94 -5.57 4.97 -2.70
CA LYS A 94 -6.20 4.17 -3.75
C LYS A 94 -7.17 3.10 -3.23
N ASN A 95 -7.03 2.64 -1.97
CA ASN A 95 -7.85 1.55 -1.43
C ASN A 95 -8.29 1.83 0.01
N ILE A 96 -8.90 2.99 0.24
CA ILE A 96 -9.23 3.50 1.58
C ILE A 96 -9.96 2.46 2.45
N GLY A 97 -10.95 1.75 1.89
CA GLY A 97 -11.77 0.79 2.64
C GLY A 97 -11.01 -0.45 3.12
N LYS A 98 -10.02 -0.95 2.36
CA LYS A 98 -9.22 -2.11 2.75
C LYS A 98 -8.17 -1.75 3.81
N PHE A 99 -7.62 -0.55 3.73
CA PHE A 99 -6.59 -0.10 4.66
C PHE A 99 -7.14 0.43 5.98
N GLN A 100 -8.44 0.73 6.06
CA GLN A 100 -9.12 1.05 7.31
C GLN A 100 -9.12 -0.16 8.27
N GLU A 101 -9.27 -1.37 7.75
CA GLU A 101 -9.17 -2.61 8.53
C GLU A 101 -7.75 -2.81 9.07
N GLU A 102 -6.72 -2.60 8.24
CA GLU A 102 -5.33 -2.63 8.69
C GLU A 102 -5.06 -1.57 9.76
N ALA A 103 -5.56 -0.35 9.59
CA ALA A 103 -5.43 0.72 10.59
C ALA A 103 -6.09 0.32 11.93
N ASN A 104 -7.26 -0.31 11.88
CA ASN A 104 -7.96 -0.77 13.07
C ASN A 104 -7.16 -1.86 13.82
N ILE A 105 -6.50 -2.77 13.10
CA ILE A 105 -5.61 -3.79 13.69
C ILE A 105 -4.44 -3.13 14.43
N TYR A 106 -3.80 -2.12 13.84
CA TYR A 106 -2.69 -1.42 14.51
C TYR A 106 -3.17 -0.63 15.73
N ALA A 107 -4.32 0.05 15.65
CA ALA A 107 -4.92 0.74 16.78
C ALA A 107 -5.24 -0.23 17.95
N MET A 108 -5.79 -1.41 17.65
CA MET A 108 -6.08 -2.43 18.65
C MET A 108 -4.80 -2.97 19.31
N LYS A 109 -3.73 -3.19 18.54
CA LYS A 109 -2.43 -3.61 19.09
C LYS A 109 -1.86 -2.58 20.04
N THR A 110 -1.89 -1.30 19.68
CA THR A 110 -1.45 -0.21 20.56
C THR A 110 -2.26 -0.19 21.87
N ALA A 111 -3.58 -0.38 21.79
CA ALA A 111 -4.43 -0.42 22.99
C ALA A 111 -4.12 -1.62 23.90
N ILE A 112 -3.87 -2.81 23.35
CA ILE A 112 -3.52 -4.01 24.14
C ILE A 112 -2.16 -3.83 24.82
N VAL A 113 -1.16 -3.29 24.10
CA VAL A 113 0.16 -3.01 24.68
C VAL A 113 0.06 -2.00 25.82
N ALA A 114 -0.80 -0.98 25.70
CA ALA A 114 -1.04 -0.03 26.77
C ALA A 114 -1.63 -0.70 28.04
N THR A 115 -2.47 -1.73 27.91
CA THR A 115 -3.07 -2.44 29.05
C THR A 115 -2.13 -3.42 29.77
N GLN A 116 -0.99 -3.80 29.18
CA GLN A 116 -0.05 -4.74 29.80
C GLN A 116 1.09 -4.07 30.58
N ASN A 117 1.20 -2.75 30.56
CA ASN A 117 2.24 -1.99 31.27
C ASN A 117 1.76 -1.38 32.62
N GLU A 118 0.59 -1.79 33.13
CA GLU A 118 0.16 -1.44 34.50
C GLU A 118 0.77 -2.42 35.50
N ASP A 119 2.02 -2.14 35.91
CA ASP A 119 2.61 -2.70 37.13
C ASP A 119 1.82 -2.14 38.33
N SER A 120 1.17 -3.04 39.08
CA SER A 120 0.19 -2.71 40.12
C SER A 120 0.81 -2.04 41.36
N PRO A 121 0.11 -1.06 41.96
CA PRO A 121 0.16 -0.87 43.40
C PRO A 121 -1.16 -1.32 44.04
N HIS A 122 -1.07 -2.34 44.90
CA HIS A 122 -2.09 -2.72 45.86
C HIS A 122 -2.47 -1.56 46.79
N THR A 123 -3.77 -1.32 46.99
CA THR A 123 -4.32 -0.80 48.26
C THR A 123 -5.67 -1.48 48.55
N PRO A 124 -5.85 -2.17 49.70
CA PRO A 124 -7.12 -2.77 50.04
C PRO A 124 -8.05 -1.80 50.81
N ASN A 125 -9.32 -1.88 50.46
CA ASN A 125 -10.51 -1.83 51.31
C ASN A 125 -10.66 -0.68 52.34
N SER A 126 -11.66 0.17 52.13
CA SER A 126 -12.37 0.81 53.24
C SER A 126 -13.88 0.77 53.03
N THR A 127 -14.49 0.06 53.97
CA THR A 127 -15.91 -0.07 54.31
C THR A 127 -16.65 1.27 54.34
N GLY A 128 -17.89 1.30 53.84
CA GLY A 128 -18.74 2.50 53.89
C GLY A 128 -20.17 2.24 53.44
N SER A 129 -20.92 1.51 54.26
CA SER A 129 -22.37 1.31 54.19
C SER A 129 -23.12 2.66 54.23
N GLY A 130 -24.18 2.81 53.45
CA GLY A 130 -25.05 3.99 53.57
C GLY A 130 -26.16 4.05 52.53
N GLY A 131 -27.12 3.13 52.62
CA GLY A 131 -28.40 3.28 51.93
C GLY A 131 -29.28 4.29 52.65
N PHE A 132 -29.97 5.14 51.89
CA PHE A 132 -31.21 5.77 52.33
C PHE A 132 -32.14 5.91 51.12
N SER A 133 -33.30 5.26 51.25
CA SER A 133 -34.46 5.37 50.39
C SER A 133 -35.58 6.01 51.22
N LEU A 134 -36.16 7.11 50.75
CA LEU A 134 -37.38 7.75 51.25
C LEU A 134 -38.09 8.32 50.01
N THR A 135 -39.10 7.65 49.44
CA THR A 135 -40.55 7.79 49.71
C THR A 135 -41.11 9.21 49.57
N GLY A 136 -41.89 9.45 48.50
CA GLY A 136 -42.81 10.60 48.38
C GLY A 136 -43.21 10.92 46.92
N PRO A 137 -44.51 11.02 46.58
CA PRO A 137 -45.01 10.98 45.19
C PRO A 137 -45.21 12.36 44.53
N ASP A 138 -45.37 12.31 43.20
CA ASP A 138 -45.99 13.29 42.31
C ASP A 138 -45.39 14.71 42.23
N LEU A 139 -44.60 14.96 41.18
CA LEU A 139 -44.77 16.17 40.37
C LEU A 139 -44.47 15.86 38.89
N PHE A 140 -45.57 15.66 38.17
CA PHE A 140 -45.71 15.68 36.72
C PHE A 140 -45.22 17.02 36.16
N LEU A 141 -44.22 17.01 35.25
CA LEU A 141 -44.06 18.09 34.27
C LEU A 141 -43.52 17.51 32.96
N GLY A 142 -44.31 17.71 31.91
CA GLY A 142 -44.24 17.00 30.65
C GLY A 142 -43.08 17.38 29.73
N VAL A 143 -42.75 16.41 28.88
CA VAL A 143 -42.04 16.59 27.61
C VAL A 143 -42.93 17.36 26.63
N PRO A 144 -42.37 18.31 25.86
CA PRO A 144 -42.84 18.58 24.51
C PRO A 144 -41.81 18.10 23.46
N PRO A 145 -42.29 17.67 22.27
CA PRO A 145 -41.44 17.10 21.23
C PRO A 145 -40.78 18.15 20.32
N MET A 146 -39.70 17.70 19.70
CA MET A 146 -38.87 18.36 18.70
C MET A 146 -39.67 18.93 17.53
N ASN A 147 -39.34 20.16 17.10
CA ASN A 147 -39.61 20.63 15.75
C ASN A 147 -38.48 21.52 15.23
N GLY A 148 -37.96 21.09 14.08
CA GLY A 148 -37.33 21.82 12.97
C GLY A 148 -36.45 23.04 13.23
N GLU A 149 -35.18 22.93 12.84
CA GLU A 149 -34.52 23.90 11.93
C GLU A 149 -33.20 23.34 11.39
N GLN A 150 -33.08 23.30 10.06
CA GLN A 150 -31.89 22.93 9.28
C GLN A 150 -30.96 24.15 9.15
N PRO A 151 -29.64 23.95 9.02
CA PRO A 151 -28.85 24.82 8.16
C PRO A 151 -28.19 24.05 7.01
N VAL A 152 -28.73 24.33 5.82
CA VAL A 152 -28.14 24.42 4.48
C VAL A 152 -26.65 24.07 4.35
N TYR A 153 -26.34 22.96 3.66
CA TYR A 153 -25.05 22.81 2.95
C TYR A 153 -25.29 23.03 1.47
N MET A 154 -24.70 24.11 0.93
CA MET A 154 -24.71 24.43 -0.50
C MET A 154 -23.94 23.34 -1.27
N GLY A 155 -24.64 22.62 -2.13
CA GLY A 155 -24.03 21.77 -3.15
C GLY A 155 -23.52 22.61 -4.31
N ALA A 156 -22.20 22.62 -4.52
CA ALA A 156 -21.60 23.05 -5.78
C ALA A 156 -21.39 21.80 -6.65
N GLN A 157 -22.27 21.60 -7.63
CA GLN A 157 -22.05 20.69 -8.75
C GLN A 157 -21.03 21.32 -9.70
N THR A 158 -19.88 20.70 -9.86
CA THR A 158 -19.10 20.81 -11.10
C THR A 158 -19.11 19.46 -11.79
N ASN A 159 -19.90 19.41 -12.85
CA ASN A 159 -20.09 18.30 -13.76
C ASN A 159 -18.77 18.06 -14.54
N GLY A 160 -18.27 16.83 -14.52
CA GLY A 160 -17.02 16.44 -15.19
C GLY A 160 -17.08 14.99 -15.63
N ASN A 161 -17.91 14.72 -16.63
CA ASN A 161 -18.11 13.45 -17.30
C ASN A 161 -16.84 13.01 -18.06
N TRP A 162 -16.18 11.92 -17.63
CA TRP A 162 -15.20 11.18 -18.44
C TRP A 162 -15.62 9.71 -18.50
N GLN A 163 -16.66 9.43 -19.29
CA GLN A 163 -16.93 8.09 -19.78
C GLN A 163 -16.12 7.86 -21.05
N GLY A 164 -15.08 7.03 -20.95
CA GLY A 164 -14.33 6.49 -22.08
C GLY A 164 -14.29 4.98 -21.95
N GLN A 165 -15.12 4.30 -22.73
CA GLN A 165 -15.05 2.87 -22.98
C GLN A 165 -13.65 2.49 -23.49
N ASN A 166 -13.07 1.40 -23.00
CA ASN A 166 -12.02 0.66 -23.69
C ASN A 166 -12.05 -0.79 -23.20
N THR A 167 -12.79 -1.63 -23.92
CA THR A 167 -12.64 -3.08 -23.93
C THR A 167 -11.43 -3.46 -24.78
N PRO A 168 -10.64 -4.49 -24.43
CA PRO A 168 -9.56 -4.98 -25.31
C PRO A 168 -10.14 -5.93 -26.36
N PRO A 169 -9.67 -5.92 -27.63
CA PRO A 169 -10.04 -6.96 -28.58
C PRO A 169 -9.24 -8.24 -28.33
N SER A 170 -9.95 -9.36 -28.35
CA SER A 170 -9.42 -10.73 -28.35
C SER A 170 -8.65 -11.00 -29.65
N ALA A 171 -7.43 -11.52 -29.52
CA ALA A 171 -6.63 -11.97 -30.65
C ALA A 171 -7.19 -13.28 -31.22
N THR A 172 -7.63 -13.23 -32.48
CA THR A 172 -7.96 -14.41 -33.29
C THR A 172 -6.68 -14.91 -33.97
N SER A 173 -6.37 -16.20 -33.79
CA SER A 173 -5.29 -16.92 -34.50
C SER A 173 -5.45 -16.87 -36.02
N PRO A 174 -4.37 -16.79 -36.81
CA PRO A 174 -4.47 -17.03 -38.24
C PRO A 174 -4.46 -18.54 -38.54
N GLY A 175 -5.47 -18.96 -39.32
CA GLY A 175 -5.64 -20.31 -39.83
C GLY A 175 -4.84 -20.56 -41.12
N ASN A 176 -4.68 -21.86 -41.36
CA ASN A 176 -3.94 -22.56 -42.41
C ASN A 176 -3.96 -22.00 -43.84
N ASP A 177 -2.81 -22.24 -44.49
CA ASP A 177 -2.56 -22.36 -45.91
C ASP A 177 -3.68 -23.08 -46.70
N HIS A 178 -4.00 -22.52 -47.87
CA HIS A 178 -4.54 -23.27 -49.01
C HIS A 178 -3.82 -22.86 -50.29
N SER A 179 -3.08 -23.83 -50.81
CA SER A 179 -2.50 -23.92 -52.15
C SER A 179 -3.56 -24.01 -53.24
N GLY A 180 -3.35 -23.33 -54.37
CA GLY A 180 -4.02 -23.63 -55.62
C GLY A 180 -4.06 -22.44 -56.57
N ASP A 181 -3.05 -22.32 -57.43
CA ASP A 181 -3.17 -21.56 -58.67
C ASP A 181 -2.65 -22.44 -59.81
N SER A 182 -3.56 -22.76 -60.73
CA SER A 182 -3.36 -23.46 -61.98
C SER A 182 -3.84 -22.52 -63.07
N ASP A 183 -2.91 -22.01 -63.88
CA ASP A 183 -3.02 -21.90 -65.36
C ASP A 183 -1.65 -21.46 -65.93
#